data_AF-A0A4Q4T8L3-F1
#
_entry.id   AF-A0A4Q4T8L3-F1
#
_cell.length_a   1.000
_cell.length_b   1.000
_cell.length_c   1.000
_cell.angle_alpha   90.00
_cell.angle_beta   90.00
_cell.angle_gamma   90.00
#
_symmetry.space_group_name_H-M   'P 1'
#
loop_
_entity.id
_entity.type
_entity.pdbx_description
1 polymer ?
#
loop_
_entity_poly.entity_id
_entity_poly.type
_entity_poly.pdbx_seq_one_letter_code
_entity_poly.pdbx_strand_id
1 'polypeptide(L)'
;MFGSLLMLLTCVFHQRGQGAAASIESVSVLAHLLGKAVAEDDDDDDGRRRVAVSDALYVYQRLRKERTAHVIKATLKTGRLWQMPDGPLKDERDRELLRETRNPSIGCPNPLADPFFQRWLWNFHAPEAADRAWAAYRRGAAGRG
;
A
#
# COMPACT_ATOMS: atom_id res chain seq x y z
N MET A 1 -2.84 23.72 -1.94
CA MET A 1 -3.61 22.46 -1.98
C MET A 1 -2.82 21.20 -1.55
N PHE A 2 -1.77 21.32 -0.74
CA PHE A 2 -0.97 20.15 -0.29
C PHE A 2 -1.32 19.65 1.13
N GLY A 3 -2.07 20.43 1.92
CA GLY A 3 -2.39 20.09 3.32
C GLY A 3 -3.42 18.97 3.51
N SER A 4 -4.39 18.81 2.60
CA SER A 4 -5.46 17.81 2.78
C SER A 4 -5.03 16.37 2.50
N LEU A 5 -3.97 16.16 1.71
CA LEU A 5 -3.53 14.80 1.36
C LEU A 5 -2.69 14.15 2.46
N LEU A 6 -1.95 14.96 3.24
CA LEU A 6 -1.15 14.47 4.36
C LEU A 6 -2.05 14.10 5.56
N MET A 7 -3.15 14.84 5.77
CA MET A 7 -4.12 14.55 6.83
C MET A 7 -4.96 13.29 6.54
N LEU A 8 -5.19 12.97 5.26
CA LEU A 8 -5.84 11.71 4.84
C LEU A 8 -4.95 10.47 5.09
N LEU A 9 -3.63 10.61 5.14
CA LEU A 9 -2.73 9.45 5.29
C LEU A 9 -2.76 8.86 6.70
N THR A 10 -3.03 9.67 7.73
CA THR A 10 -3.18 9.22 9.12
C THR A 10 -4.64 9.07 9.55
N CYS A 11 -5.59 9.85 9.02
CA CYS A 11 -7.01 9.77 9.43
C CYS A 11 -7.84 8.66 8.76
N VAL A 12 -7.46 8.11 7.60
CA VAL A 12 -8.30 7.11 6.89
C VAL A 12 -8.31 5.73 7.59
N PHE A 13 -7.45 5.50 8.58
CA PHE A 13 -7.06 4.15 9.00
C PHE A 13 -7.69 3.60 10.29
N HIS A 14 -8.56 4.35 10.98
CA HIS A 14 -9.13 3.89 12.26
C HIS A 14 -9.96 2.61 12.11
N GLN A 15 -10.66 2.43 10.99
CA GLN A 15 -11.55 1.28 10.74
C GLN A 15 -10.82 -0.06 10.50
N ARG A 16 -9.48 -0.06 10.31
CA ARG A 16 -8.73 -1.29 9.98
C ARG A 16 -7.45 -1.49 10.80
N GLY A 17 -7.05 -0.55 11.66
CA GLY A 17 -5.81 -0.62 12.44
C GLY A 17 -4.52 -0.61 11.61
N GLN A 18 -4.59 -0.29 10.32
CA GLN A 18 -3.45 -0.38 9.39
C GLN A 18 -2.64 0.91 9.24
N GLY A 19 -3.01 2.00 9.91
CA GLY A 19 -2.33 3.29 9.72
C GLY A 19 -0.87 3.27 10.16
N ALA A 20 -0.62 2.68 11.33
CA ALA A 20 0.72 2.47 11.86
C ALA A 20 1.51 1.46 11.00
N ALA A 21 0.90 0.34 10.64
CA ALA A 21 1.52 -0.67 9.79
C ALA A 21 1.95 -0.10 8.42
N ALA A 22 1.06 0.66 7.75
CA ALA A 22 1.36 1.29 6.47
C ALA A 22 2.51 2.30 6.57
N SER A 23 2.68 2.94 7.73
CA SER A 23 3.80 3.86 7.99
C SER A 23 5.10 3.09 8.14
N ILE A 24 5.11 2.00 8.90
CA ILE A 24 6.28 1.11 9.07
C ILE A 24 6.72 0.51 7.73
N GLU A 25 5.76 0.03 6.92
CA GLU A 25 6.06 -0.44 5.57
C GLU A 25 6.72 0.64 4.71
N SER A 26 6.24 1.88 4.81
CA SER A 26 6.76 2.99 4.02
C SER A 26 8.19 3.37 4.44
N VAL A 27 8.46 3.41 5.75
CA VAL A 27 9.82 3.64 6.27
C VAL A 27 10.76 2.52 5.83
N SER A 28 10.32 1.25 5.92
CA SER A 28 11.13 0.11 5.49
C SER A 28 11.47 0.15 3.99
N VAL A 29 10.49 0.42 3.13
CA VAL A 29 10.73 0.57 1.69
C VAL A 29 11.71 1.73 1.40
N LEU A 30 11.50 2.88 2.05
CA LEU A 30 12.34 4.05 1.83
C LEU A 30 13.78 3.81 2.27
N ALA A 31 13.98 3.28 3.49
CA ALA A 31 15.30 2.98 4.02
C ALA A 31 16.05 1.98 3.14
N HIS A 32 15.35 0.94 2.66
CA HIS A 32 15.94 -0.07 1.77
C HIS A 32 16.37 0.54 0.43
N LEU A 33 15.52 1.35 -0.21
CA LEU A 33 15.85 2.00 -1.48
C LEU A 33 17.01 3.00 -1.34
N LEU A 34 17.03 3.79 -0.26
CA LEU A 34 18.14 4.71 0.00
C LEU A 34 19.45 3.97 0.26
N GLY A 35 19.41 2.87 1.03
CA GLY A 35 20.58 2.02 1.24
C GLY A 35 21.17 1.48 -0.06
N LYS A 36 20.32 1.10 -1.02
CA LYS A 36 20.76 0.68 -2.35
C LYS A 36 21.34 1.83 -3.17
N ALA A 37 20.67 2.98 -3.19
CA ALA A 37 21.16 4.15 -3.91
C ALA A 37 22.54 4.60 -3.42
N VAL A 38 22.79 4.53 -2.11
CA VAL A 38 24.10 4.85 -1.51
C VAL A 38 25.13 3.75 -1.80
N ALA A 39 24.76 2.47 -1.74
CA ALA A 39 25.69 1.37 -2.00
C ALA A 39 26.08 1.21 -3.48
N GLU A 40 25.27 1.69 -4.42
CA GLU A 40 25.59 1.70 -5.85
C GLU A 40 26.47 2.89 -6.26
N ASP A 41 26.67 3.86 -5.37
CA ASP A 41 27.36 5.13 -5.62
C ASP A 41 28.62 5.24 -4.74
N ASP A 42 29.66 4.48 -5.11
CA ASP A 42 30.97 4.41 -4.42
C ASP A 42 31.84 5.67 -4.64
N ASP A 43 31.42 6.61 -5.48
CA ASP A 43 32.16 7.85 -5.77
C ASP A 43 31.71 9.01 -4.87
N ASP A 44 32.65 9.86 -4.44
CA ASP A 44 32.38 11.10 -3.69
C ASP A 44 31.78 12.24 -4.56
N ASP A 45 31.21 11.91 -5.71
CA ASP A 45 30.54 12.89 -6.58
C ASP A 45 29.13 13.22 -6.09
N ASP A 46 28.99 14.39 -5.47
CA ASP A 46 27.69 14.93 -4.99
C ASP A 46 26.64 15.01 -6.11
N GLY A 47 27.06 15.13 -7.38
CA GLY A 47 26.19 15.11 -8.55
C GLY A 47 25.49 13.76 -8.76
N ARG A 48 26.25 12.67 -8.86
CA ARG A 48 25.71 11.30 -9.01
C ARG A 48 24.88 10.87 -7.82
N ARG A 49 25.29 11.20 -6.59
CA ARG A 49 24.54 10.88 -5.37
C ARG A 49 23.15 11.46 -5.36
N ARG A 50 23.01 12.73 -5.76
CA ARG A 50 21.70 13.39 -5.88
C ARG A 50 20.80 12.70 -6.90
N VAL A 51 21.34 12.22 -8.01
CA VAL A 51 20.58 11.48 -9.04
C VAL A 51 20.12 10.13 -8.47
N ALA A 52 21.00 9.37 -7.82
CA ALA A 52 20.66 8.07 -7.23
C ALA A 52 19.56 8.20 -6.15
N VAL A 53 19.63 9.24 -5.30
CA VAL A 53 18.59 9.53 -4.31
C VAL A 53 17.28 9.95 -4.98
N SER A 54 17.33 10.78 -6.03
CA SER A 54 16.14 11.18 -6.79
C SER A 54 15.43 9.98 -7.42
N ASP A 55 16.20 9.06 -8.01
CA ASP A 55 15.70 7.81 -8.58
C ASP A 55 15.04 6.93 -7.51
N ALA A 56 15.68 6.78 -6.34
CA ALA A 56 15.14 6.03 -5.21
C ALA A 56 13.79 6.62 -4.73
N LEU A 57 13.69 7.94 -4.63
CA LEU A 57 12.46 8.63 -4.25
C LEU A 57 11.36 8.46 -5.30
N TYR A 58 11.70 8.47 -6.59
CA TYR A 58 10.75 8.21 -7.67
C TYR A 58 10.17 6.79 -7.58
N VAL A 59 11.03 5.78 -7.39
CA VAL A 59 10.62 4.37 -7.24
C VAL A 59 9.75 4.20 -5.98
N TYR A 60 10.18 4.79 -4.86
CA TYR A 60 9.42 4.80 -3.61
C TYR A 60 8.01 5.35 -3.80
N GLN A 61 7.90 6.55 -4.40
CA GLN A 61 6.62 7.23 -4.58
C GLN A 61 5.66 6.38 -5.40
N ARG A 62 6.13 5.77 -6.50
CA ARG A 62 5.29 4.91 -7.35
C ARG A 62 4.78 3.69 -6.59
N LEU A 63 5.68 2.95 -5.95
CA LEU A 63 5.36 1.73 -5.23
C LEU A 63 4.35 1.99 -4.09
N ARG A 64 4.58 3.05 -3.29
CA ARG A 64 3.71 3.35 -2.14
C ARG A 64 2.40 3.99 -2.55
N LYS A 65 2.37 4.83 -3.59
CA LYS A 65 1.12 5.47 -4.06
C LYS A 65 0.09 4.42 -4.49
N GLU A 66 0.51 3.43 -5.27
CA GLU A 66 -0.38 2.37 -5.73
C GLU A 66 -0.89 1.50 -4.57
N ARG A 67 -0.01 1.05 -3.67
CA ARG A 67 -0.41 0.24 -2.53
C ARG A 67 -1.36 0.98 -1.59
N THR A 68 -1.02 2.21 -1.21
CA THR A 68 -1.87 3.02 -0.33
C THR A 68 -3.23 3.32 -0.96
N ALA A 69 -3.28 3.59 -2.28
CA ALA A 69 -4.55 3.79 -2.98
C ALA A 69 -5.48 2.55 -2.90
N HIS A 70 -4.93 1.35 -3.04
CA HIS A 70 -5.70 0.11 -2.88
C HIS A 70 -6.22 -0.07 -1.46
N VAL A 71 -5.39 0.20 -0.45
CA VAL A 71 -5.80 0.11 0.96
C VAL A 71 -6.91 1.13 1.26
N ILE A 72 -6.78 2.38 0.79
CA ILE A 72 -7.82 3.41 0.95
C ILE A 72 -9.15 2.96 0.31
N LYS A 73 -9.13 2.47 -0.93
CA LYS A 73 -10.33 1.99 -1.62
C LYS A 73 -11.01 0.86 -0.84
N ALA A 74 -10.24 -0.09 -0.34
CA ALA A 74 -10.75 -1.20 0.46
C ALA A 74 -11.35 -0.72 1.79
N THR A 75 -10.71 0.23 2.46
CA THR A 75 -11.22 0.84 3.69
C THR A 75 -12.53 1.60 3.46
N LEU A 76 -12.64 2.37 2.38
CA LEU A 76 -13.88 3.07 2.03
C LEU A 76 -15.01 2.10 1.68
N LYS A 77 -14.73 1.00 0.96
CA LYS A 77 -15.70 -0.06 0.68
C LYS A 77 -16.22 -0.68 1.98
N THR A 78 -15.33 -0.97 2.91
CA THR A 78 -15.65 -1.52 4.23
C THR A 78 -16.45 -0.55 5.07
N GLY A 79 -16.06 0.73 5.15
CA GLY A 79 -16.83 1.74 5.87
C GLY A 79 -18.28 1.81 5.38
N ARG A 80 -18.48 1.87 4.05
CA ARG A 80 -19.82 1.86 3.45
C ARG A 80 -20.63 0.59 3.76
N LEU A 81 -19.96 -0.57 3.81
CA LEU A 81 -20.61 -1.85 4.12
C LEU A 81 -21.11 -1.92 5.57
N TRP A 82 -20.29 -1.45 6.53
CA TRP A 82 -20.63 -1.52 7.95
C TRP A 82 -21.55 -0.40 8.42
N GLN A 83 -21.45 0.79 7.81
CA GLN A 83 -22.20 1.99 8.20
C GLN A 83 -23.50 2.17 7.40
N MET A 84 -24.09 1.09 6.88
CA MET A 84 -25.40 1.16 6.23
C MET A 84 -26.48 1.57 7.26
N PRO A 85 -27.42 2.48 6.90
CA PRO A 85 -28.52 2.83 7.77
C PRO A 85 -29.42 1.61 8.01
N ASP A 86 -30.11 1.60 9.14
CA ASP A 86 -31.03 0.52 9.48
C ASP A 86 -32.18 0.42 8.46
N GLY A 87 -32.57 -0.81 8.13
CA GLY A 87 -33.63 -1.10 7.19
C GLY A 87 -33.42 -2.40 6.40
N PRO A 88 -34.32 -2.73 5.46
CA PRO A 88 -34.32 -4.03 4.77
C PRO A 88 -33.01 -4.36 4.04
N LEU A 89 -32.32 -3.34 3.53
CA LEU A 89 -31.02 -3.51 2.86
C LEU A 89 -29.90 -3.90 3.84
N LYS A 90 -29.96 -3.39 5.07
CA LYS A 90 -29.02 -3.72 6.15
C LYS A 90 -29.20 -5.18 6.59
N ASP A 91 -30.46 -5.62 6.70
CA ASP A 91 -30.82 -6.98 7.07
C ASP A 91 -30.38 -7.99 6.02
N GLU A 92 -30.62 -7.66 4.75
CA GLU A 92 -30.17 -8.48 3.62
C GLU A 92 -28.63 -8.61 3.60
N ARG A 93 -27.91 -7.49 3.78
CA ARG A 93 -26.45 -7.52 3.91
C ARG A 93 -25.99 -8.37 5.10
N ASP A 94 -26.62 -8.24 6.27
CA ASP A 94 -26.26 -9.09 7.42
C ASP A 94 -26.51 -10.58 7.16
N ARG A 95 -27.61 -10.89 6.47
CA ARG A 95 -27.90 -12.26 6.03
C ARG A 95 -26.80 -12.81 5.10
N GLU A 96 -26.33 -12.01 4.15
CA GLU A 96 -25.22 -12.38 3.27
C GLU A 96 -23.91 -12.55 4.03
N LEU A 97 -23.55 -11.59 4.89
CA LEU A 97 -22.33 -11.64 5.69
C LEU A 97 -22.29 -12.86 6.63
N LEU A 98 -23.42 -13.21 7.24
CA LEU A 98 -23.52 -14.39 8.10
C LEU A 98 -23.34 -15.69 7.32
N ARG A 99 -23.84 -15.77 6.07
CA ARG A 99 -23.63 -16.94 5.20
C ARG A 99 -22.15 -17.12 4.88
N GLU A 100 -21.45 -16.04 4.59
CA GLU A 100 -20.05 -16.09 4.20
C GLU A 100 -19.08 -16.24 5.38
N THR A 101 -19.49 -15.90 6.61
CA THR A 101 -18.61 -15.98 7.80
C THR A 101 -18.05 -17.39 8.02
N ARG A 102 -18.79 -18.44 7.66
CA ARG A 102 -18.33 -19.84 7.84
C ARG A 102 -17.29 -20.29 6.83
N ASN A 103 -17.34 -19.77 5.60
CA ASN A 103 -16.42 -20.15 4.54
C ASN A 103 -16.28 -19.00 3.53
N PRO A 104 -15.48 -17.97 3.84
CA PRO A 104 -15.35 -16.81 2.98
C PRO A 104 -14.64 -17.20 1.68
N SER A 105 -15.27 -16.89 0.56
CA SER A 105 -14.70 -17.09 -0.77
C SER A 105 -13.87 -15.88 -1.21
N ILE A 106 -12.99 -16.08 -2.19
CA ILE A 106 -12.25 -14.98 -2.82
C ILE A 106 -13.25 -14.05 -3.51
N GLY A 107 -13.13 -12.74 -3.28
CA GLY A 107 -14.03 -11.74 -3.84
C GLY A 107 -15.30 -11.50 -3.03
N CYS A 108 -15.40 -12.05 -1.82
CA CYS A 108 -16.57 -11.84 -0.98
C CYS A 108 -16.83 -10.34 -0.69
N PRO A 109 -18.10 -9.92 -0.51
CA PRO A 109 -18.46 -8.53 -0.25
C PRO A 109 -17.67 -7.88 0.88
N ASN A 110 -17.35 -8.61 1.95
CA ASN A 110 -16.52 -8.14 3.04
C ASN A 110 -15.02 -8.31 2.74
N PRO A 111 -14.29 -7.24 2.38
CA PRO A 111 -12.89 -7.37 2.02
C PRO A 111 -11.99 -7.67 3.23
N LEU A 112 -12.50 -7.60 4.47
CA LEU A 112 -11.75 -8.08 5.64
C LEU A 112 -11.84 -9.61 5.80
N ALA A 113 -12.87 -10.25 5.26
CA ALA A 113 -13.00 -11.71 5.29
C ALA A 113 -12.41 -12.37 4.04
N ASP A 114 -12.24 -11.61 2.95
CA ASP A 114 -11.67 -12.11 1.69
C ASP A 114 -10.24 -12.68 1.91
N PRO A 115 -10.03 -14.00 1.69
CA PRO A 115 -8.74 -14.62 1.92
C PRO A 115 -7.61 -14.06 1.03
N PHE A 116 -7.93 -13.64 -0.20
CA PHE A 116 -6.96 -13.01 -1.08
C PHE A 116 -6.55 -11.64 -0.54
N PHE A 117 -7.53 -10.81 -0.17
CA PHE A 117 -7.25 -9.47 0.33
C PHE A 117 -6.48 -9.50 1.65
N GLN A 118 -6.84 -10.41 2.56
CA GLN A 118 -6.12 -10.64 3.82
C GLN A 118 -4.64 -10.96 3.58
N ARG A 119 -4.35 -11.94 2.72
CA ARG A 119 -2.97 -12.31 2.37
C ARG A 119 -2.23 -11.14 1.73
N TRP A 120 -2.84 -10.44 0.78
CA TRP A 120 -2.22 -9.30 0.11
C TRP A 120 -1.94 -8.12 1.07
N LEU A 121 -2.83 -7.91 2.04
CA LEU A 121 -2.70 -6.85 3.03
C LEU A 121 -1.56 -7.17 4.01
N TRP A 122 -1.60 -8.35 4.65
CA TRP A 122 -0.71 -8.68 5.76
C TRP A 122 0.64 -9.29 5.36
N ASN A 123 0.73 -9.96 4.20
CA ASN A 123 1.99 -10.57 3.75
C ASN A 123 2.85 -9.63 2.90
N PHE A 124 2.76 -8.31 3.11
CA PHE A 124 3.58 -7.38 2.35
C PHE A 124 5.02 -7.35 2.88
N HIS A 125 5.94 -7.88 2.09
CA HIS A 125 7.36 -7.88 2.40
C HIS A 125 8.05 -6.64 1.79
N ALA A 126 8.27 -5.61 2.61
CA ALA A 126 8.76 -4.31 2.16
C ALA A 126 10.13 -4.35 1.44
N PRO A 127 11.19 -5.01 1.97
CA PRO A 127 12.49 -5.09 1.28
C PRO A 127 12.40 -5.74 -0.10
N GLU A 128 11.82 -6.94 -0.17
CA GLU A 128 11.60 -7.66 -1.44
C GLU A 128 10.77 -6.84 -2.45
N ALA A 129 9.73 -6.12 -2.01
CA ALA A 129 8.97 -5.23 -2.89
C ALA A 129 9.84 -4.07 -3.42
N ALA A 130 10.68 -3.48 -2.57
CA ALA A 130 11.64 -2.46 -2.95
C ALA A 130 12.68 -3.01 -3.94
N ASP A 131 13.22 -4.21 -3.73
CA ASP A 131 14.18 -4.86 -4.62
C ASP A 131 13.61 -5.09 -6.01
N ARG A 132 12.39 -5.66 -6.08
CA ARG A 132 11.71 -5.87 -7.36
C ARG A 132 11.46 -4.55 -8.09
N ALA A 133 11.00 -3.52 -7.39
CA ALA A 133 10.71 -2.21 -7.96
C ALA A 133 11.99 -1.52 -8.46
N TRP A 134 13.06 -1.56 -7.67
CA TRP A 134 14.36 -1.02 -8.05
C TRP A 134 14.93 -1.73 -9.28
N ALA A 135 14.93 -3.06 -9.29
CA ALA A 135 15.43 -3.83 -10.43
C ALA A 135 14.60 -3.56 -11.71
N ALA A 136 13.28 -3.43 -11.58
CA ALA A 136 12.41 -3.07 -12.71
C ALA A 136 12.72 -1.66 -13.23
N TYR A 137 12.94 -0.70 -12.34
CA TYR A 137 13.35 0.66 -12.70
C TYR A 137 14.68 0.67 -13.46
N ARG A 138 15.71 -0.01 -12.93
CA ARG A 138 17.04 -0.10 -13.56
C ARG A 138 16.98 -0.74 -14.95
N ARG A 139 16.22 -1.83 -15.12
CA ARG A 139 15.99 -2.44 -16.44
C ARG A 139 15.30 -1.48 -17.41
N GLY A 140 14.30 -0.74 -16.94
CA GLY A 140 13.58 0.26 -17.74
C GLY A 140 14.40 1.49 -18.09
N ALA A 141 15.37 1.88 -17.24
CA ALA A 141 16.31 2.95 -17.49
C ALA A 141 17.39 2.53 -18.50
N ALA A 142 17.92 1.30 -18.38
CA ALA A 142 18.93 0.77 -19.29
C ALA A 142 18.41 0.57 -20.73
N GLY A 143 17.11 0.30 -20.91
CA GLY A 143 16.48 0.20 -22.24
C GLY A 143 16.09 1.52 -22.89
N ARG A 144 16.39 2.67 -22.25
CA ARG A 144 16.15 4.02 -22.80
C ARG A 144 17.46 4.73 -23.19
N GLY A 145 18.59 4.05 -23.05
CA GLY A 145 19.92 4.51 -23.47
C GLY A 145 20.23 4.14 -24.90
#